data_AF-A0A6V7IR19-F1
#
_entry.id   AF-A0A6V7IR19-F1
#
_cell.length_a   1.000
_cell.length_b   1.000
_cell.length_c   1.000
_cell.angle_alpha   90.00
_cell.angle_beta   90.00
_cell.angle_gamma   90.00
#
_symmetry.space_group_name_H-M   'P 1'
#
loop_
_entity.id
_entity.type
_entity.pdbx_description
1 polymer ?
#
loop_
_entity_poly.entity_id
_entity_poly.type
_entity_poly.pdbx_seq_one_letter_code
_entity_poly.pdbx_strand_id
1 'polypeptide(L)' 'IRRSIELIQDFDMPGVSTTIKVSKDLQYVLATGIYKPRVKCYDVNNLSLKFERCFDSEVVTFQVLSDDYSK' A
#
# COMPACT_ATOMS: atom_id res chain seq x y z
N ILE A 1 22.41 20.42 5.01
CA ILE A 1 20.96 20.30 4.75
C ILE A 1 20.75 19.02 3.94
N ARG A 2 20.22 17.96 4.54
CA ARG A 2 19.95 16.69 3.84
C ARG A 2 18.63 16.86 3.09
N ARG A 3 18.65 16.79 1.76
CA ARG A 3 17.41 16.71 0.96
C ARG A 3 16.99 15.25 0.90
N SER A 4 16.09 14.84 1.79
CA SER A 4 15.35 13.59 1.63
C SER A 4 14.25 13.85 0.60
N ILE A 5 14.28 13.13 -0.53
CA ILE A 5 13.23 13.21 -1.54
C ILE A 5 12.21 12.12 -1.19
N GLU A 6 10.99 12.54 -0.86
CA GLU A 6 9.83 11.65 -0.71
C GLU A 6 8.95 11.81 -1.95
N LEU A 7 8.64 10.70 -2.61
CA LEU A 7 7.81 10.69 -3.82
C LEU A 7 6.33 10.57 -3.50
N ILE A 8 5.99 9.68 -2.56
CA ILE A 8 4.63 9.46 -2.06
C ILE A 8 4.68 9.71 -0.55
N GLN A 9 3.77 10.54 -0.07
CA GLN A 9 3.67 10.89 1.34
C GLN A 9 3.39 9.64 2.19
N ASP A 10 4.13 9.49 3.29
CA ASP A 10 3.96 8.42 4.28
C ASP A 10 3.98 7.00 3.64
N PHE A 11 4.83 6.81 2.62
CA PHE A 11 5.04 5.52 1.96
C PHE A 11 5.92 4.59 2.82
N ASP A 12 5.40 4.24 4.00
CA ASP A 12 6.06 3.43 5.01
C ASP A 12 5.15 2.30 5.54
N MET A 13 5.74 1.39 6.32
CA MET A 13 4.99 0.37 7.05
C MET A 13 5.55 0.28 8.47
N PRO A 14 4.72 0.26 9.54
CA PRO A 14 5.20 -0.04 10.87
C PRO A 14 5.77 -1.47 10.90
N GLY A 15 7.10 -1.57 10.94
CA GLY A 15 7.81 -2.84 10.90
C GLY A 15 8.09 -3.31 9.48
N VAL A 16 7.43 -4.39 9.05
CA VAL A 16 7.75 -5.09 7.80
C VAL A 16 6.54 -5.11 6.89
N SER A 17 6.76 -4.81 5.61
CA SER A 17 5.83 -5.10 4.52
C SER A 17 6.10 -6.48 3.93
N THR A 18 5.06 -7.24 3.61
CA THR A 18 5.17 -8.62 3.10
C THR A 18 4.96 -8.72 1.60
N THR A 19 3.90 -8.10 1.09
CA THR A 19 3.54 -8.15 -0.33
C THR A 19 3.16 -6.75 -0.80
N ILE A 20 3.62 -6.38 -2.00
CA ILE A 20 3.27 -5.13 -2.67
C ILE A 20 2.77 -5.49 -4.07
N LYS A 21 1.64 -4.92 -4.49
CA LYS A 21 1.12 -5.02 -5.85
C LYS A 21 0.62 -3.67 -6.34
N VAL A 22 0.73 -3.46 -7.64
CA VAL A 22 0.20 -2.29 -8.33
C VAL A 22 -1.05 -2.72 -9.10
N SER A 23 -2.08 -1.88 -9.09
CA SER A 23 -3.26 -2.06 -9.93
C SER A 23 -2.89 -1.98 -11.42
N LYS A 24 -3.72 -2.55 -12.31
CA LYS A 24 -3.40 -2.60 -13.75
C LYS A 24 -3.45 -1.21 -14.40
N ASP A 25 -4.30 -0.33 -13.89
CA ASP A 25 -4.38 1.09 -14.30
C ASP A 25 -3.18 1.93 -13.83
N LEU A 26 -2.27 1.36 -13.04
CA LEU A 26 -1.07 1.98 -12.48
C LEU A 26 -1.35 3.15 -11.51
N GLN A 27 -2.60 3.30 -11.06
CA GLN A 27 -3.01 4.41 -10.19
C GLN A 27 -2.92 4.07 -8.71
N TYR A 28 -2.85 2.78 -8.35
CA TYR A 28 -2.90 2.33 -6.97
C TYR A 28 -1.78 1.36 -6.62
N VAL A 29 -1.11 1.62 -5.51
CA VAL A 29 -0.11 0.72 -4.92
C VAL A 29 -0.68 0.17 -3.62
N LEU A 30 -0.87 -1.14 -3.55
CA LEU A 30 -1.32 -1.84 -2.35
C LEU A 30 -0.13 -2.52 -1.68
N ALA A 31 0.03 -2.31 -0.38
CA ALA A 31 1.08 -2.91 0.42
C ALA A 31 0.49 -3.54 1.69
N THR A 32 0.88 -4.77 2.00
CA THR A 32 0.48 -5.46 3.24
C THR A 32 1.61 -5.46 4.26
N GLY A 33 1.26 -5.40 5.55
CA GLY A 33 2.24 -5.45 6.64
C GLY A 33 1.77 -6.29 7.83
N ILE A 34 2.72 -6.67 8.68
CA ILE A 34 2.51 -7.64 9.77
C ILE A 34 2.09 -6.99 11.09
N TYR A 35 2.50 -5.74 11.37
CA TYR A 35 2.18 -5.09 12.65
C TYR A 35 0.74 -4.58 12.66
N LYS A 36 -0.11 -5.22 13.49
CA LYS A 36 -1.58 -5.15 13.37
C LYS A 36 -1.93 -5.42 11.91
N PRO A 37 -1.95 -6.71 11.48
CA PRO A 37 -1.98 -7.10 10.08
C PRO A 37 -2.82 -6.15 9.25
N ARG A 38 -2.25 -5.52 8.23
CA ARG A 38 -2.92 -4.42 7.52
C ARG A 38 -2.64 -4.40 6.04
N VAL A 39 -3.50 -3.72 5.31
CA VAL A 39 -3.25 -3.23 3.96
C VAL A 39 -3.25 -1.70 3.97
N LYS A 40 -2.26 -1.11 3.32
CA LYS A 40 -2.23 0.31 2.94
C LYS A 40 -2.42 0.38 1.42
N CYS A 41 -3.27 1.29 0.97
CA CYS A 41 -3.46 1.60 -0.45
C CYS A 41 -3.04 3.04 -0.69
N TYR A 42 -2.13 3.24 -1.63
CA TYR A 42 -1.59 4.55 -2.00
C TYR A 42 -2.11 4.94 -3.38
N ASP A 43 -2.50 6.19 -3.52
CA ASP A 43 -2.99 6.79 -4.77
C ASP A 43 -1.85 7.58 -5.41
N VAL A 44 -1.42 7.15 -6.60
CA VAL A 44 -0.25 7.71 -7.29
C VAL A 44 -0.54 9.10 -7.86
N ASN A 45 -1.79 9.41 -8.21
CA ASN A 45 -2.14 10.76 -8.66
C ASN A 45 -2.11 11.77 -7.51
N ASN A 46 -2.54 11.33 -6.34
CA ASN A 46 -2.58 12.17 -5.14
C ASN A 46 -1.32 12.08 -4.29
N LEU A 47 -0.34 11.27 -4.70
CA LEU A 47 0.94 11.03 -4.02
C LEU A 47 0.80 10.82 -2.51
N SER A 48 -0.22 10.09 -2.08
CA SER A 48 -0.59 9.96 -0.67
C SER A 48 -1.31 8.65 -0.36
N LEU A 49 -1.44 8.34 0.94
CA LEU A 49 -2.23 7.22 1.43
C LEU A 49 -3.72 7.45 1.14
N LYS A 50 -4.33 6.56 0.34
CA LYS A 50 -5.77 6.56 0.07
C LYS A 50 -6.56 6.02 1.26
N PHE A 51 -6.12 4.88 1.80
CA PHE A 51 -6.70 4.28 3.00
C PHE A 51 -5.75 3.25 3.62
N GLU A 52 -6.00 2.92 4.89
CA GLU A 52 -5.49 1.70 5.53
C GLU A 52 -6.61 0.90 6.19
N ARG A 53 -6.45 -0.42 6.23
CA ARG A 53 -7.38 -1.35 6.90
C ARG A 53 -6.60 -2.44 7.61
N CYS A 54 -7.06 -2.82 8.81
CA CYS A 54 -6.50 -3.97 9.53
C CYS A 54 -7.28 -5.25 9.19
N PHE A 55 -6.60 -6.38 9.33
CA PHE A 55 -7.08 -7.74 9.20
C PHE A 55 -6.93 -8.46 10.53
N ASP A 56 -7.74 -9.51 10.72
CA ASP A 56 -7.64 -10.36 11.91
C ASP A 56 -6.42 -11.30 11.86
N SER A 57 -5.80 -11.46 10.69
CA SER A 57 -4.67 -12.37 10.47
C SER A 57 -3.74 -11.85 9.38
N GLU A 58 -2.51 -12.36 9.37
CA GLU A 58 -1.48 -11.95 8.42
C GLU A 58 -1.82 -12.31 6.97
N VAL A 59 -1.49 -11.40 6.05
CA VAL A 59 -1.63 -11.64 4.62
C VAL A 59 -0.36 -12.30 4.09
N VAL A 60 -0.50 -13.55 3.65
CA VAL A 60 0.57 -14.30 2.97
C VAL A 60 0.78 -13.76 1.57
N THR A 61 -0.30 -13.58 0.81
CA THR A 61 -0.30 -13.00 -0.53
C THR A 61 -1.70 -12.49 -0.89
N PHE A 62 -1.81 -11.64 -1.91
CA PHE A 62 -3.09 -11.16 -2.44
C PHE A 62 -2.99 -10.92 -3.94
N GLN A 63 -4.10 -10.70 -4.63
CA GLN A 63 -4.15 -10.33 -6.05
C GLN A 63 -5.21 -9.23 -6.25
N VAL A 64 -4.90 -8.23 -7.07
CA VAL A 64 -5.86 -7.23 -7.53
C VAL A 64 -6.64 -7.85 -8.70
N LEU A 65 -7.96 -7.89 -8.62
CA LEU A 65 -8.80 -8.57 -9.63
C LEU A 65 -9.22 -7.58 -10.73
N SER A 66 -9.74 -6.42 -10.35
CA SER A 66 -10.06 -5.31 -11.25
C SER A 66 -8.83 -4.55 -11.75
N ASP A 67 -9.07 -3.57 -12.61
CA ASP A 67 -8.02 -2.71 -13.12
C ASP A 67 -7.57 -1.65 -12.10
N ASP A 68 -8.44 -1.30 -11.14
CA ASP A 68 -8.22 -0.34 -10.06
C ASP A 68 -8.08 -1.05 -8.69
N TYR A 69 -8.11 -0.29 -7.58
CA TYR A 69 -8.10 -0.84 -6.21
C TYR A 69 -9.44 -1.46 -5.78
N SER A 70 -10.46 -1.39 -6.63
CA SER A 70 -11.74 -2.03 -6.35
C SER A 70 -11.62 -3.54 -6.50
N LYS A 71 -12.75 -4.24 -6.55
CA LYS A 71 -12.85 -5.68 -6.30
C LYS A 71 -11.86 -6.51 -7.11
#